data_AF-A0A6C0JGT3-F1
#
_entry.id   AF-A0A6C0JGT3-F1
#
_cell.length_a   1.000
_cell.length_b   1.000
_cell.length_c   1.000
_cell.angle_alpha   90.00
_cell.angle_beta   90.00
_cell.angle_gamma   90.00
#
_symmetry.space_group_name_H-M   'P 1'
#
loop_
_entity.id
_entity.type
_entity.pdbx_description
1 polymer ?
#
loop_
_entity_poly.entity_id
_entity_poly.type
_entity_poly.pdbx_seq_one_letter_code
_entity_poly.pdbx_strand_id
1 'polypeptide(L)'
;MSLEQATYTSITNALNAVYSSGATPDLNLFTDSEGKIPLNDENGNSINNKTVATVNYTEPHNEADGTQVKNGYLSVIFSDGVTVTITDNVDTVYFNVISIPFKPRTF
;
A
#
# COMPACT_ATOMS: atom_id res chain seq x y z
N MET A 1 9.49 10.43 11.45
CA MET A 1 9.18 9.80 10.15
C MET A 1 7.96 10.54 9.62
N SER A 2 8.04 11.17 8.44
CA SER A 2 6.86 11.82 7.87
C SER A 2 6.05 10.75 7.16
N LEU A 3 4.76 10.62 7.50
CA LEU A 3 3.86 9.75 6.77
C LEU A 3 3.26 10.50 5.58
N GLU A 4 3.01 9.77 4.50
CA GLU A 4 2.30 10.28 3.32
C GLU A 4 0.89 9.68 3.28
N GLN A 5 -0.08 10.42 2.76
CA GLN A 5 -1.41 9.86 2.53
C GLN A 5 -1.33 8.86 1.36
N ALA A 6 -1.92 7.69 1.56
CA ALA A 6 -1.98 6.63 0.57
C ALA A 6 -2.92 7.01 -0.57
N THR A 7 -2.34 7.15 -1.75
CA THR A 7 -3.01 7.27 -3.05
C THR A 7 -2.25 6.35 -4.01
N TYR A 8 -2.85 5.99 -5.14
CA TYR A 8 -2.13 5.20 -6.14
C TYR A 8 -0.80 5.86 -6.53
N THR A 9 -0.82 7.17 -6.81
CA THR A 9 0.37 7.91 -7.22
C THR A 9 1.42 7.98 -6.11
N SER A 10 1.04 8.30 -4.87
CA SER A 10 2.01 8.41 -3.76
C SER A 10 2.67 7.08 -3.44
N ILE A 11 1.89 5.99 -3.32
CA ILE A 11 2.44 4.65 -3.08
C ILE A 11 3.35 4.22 -4.24
N THR A 12 2.89 4.34 -5.48
CA THR A 12 3.67 3.87 -6.64
C THR A 12 4.98 4.67 -6.79
N ASN A 13 4.95 5.98 -6.56
CA ASN A 13 6.16 6.81 -6.56
C ASN A 13 7.15 6.39 -5.47
N ALA A 14 6.67 6.18 -4.24
CA ALA A 14 7.51 5.76 -3.12
C ALA A 14 8.13 4.37 -3.34
N LEU A 15 7.35 3.41 -3.85
CA LEU A 15 7.85 2.08 -4.20
C LEU A 15 8.89 2.15 -5.33
N ASN A 16 8.62 2.93 -6.38
CA ASN A 16 9.54 3.12 -7.50
C ASN A 16 10.87 3.75 -7.06
N ALA A 17 10.85 4.68 -6.09
CA ALA A 17 12.07 5.25 -5.53
C ALA A 17 12.94 4.17 -4.85
N VAL A 18 12.32 3.23 -4.12
CA VAL A 18 13.04 2.11 -3.49
C VAL A 18 13.56 1.13 -4.54
N TYR A 19 12.73 0.72 -5.51
CA TYR A 19 13.15 -0.17 -6.58
C TYR A 19 14.30 0.41 -7.40
N SER A 20 14.29 1.71 -7.67
CA SER A 20 15.37 2.41 -8.39
C SER A 20 16.69 2.41 -7.63
N SER A 21 16.66 2.20 -6.31
CA SER A 21 17.85 2.05 -5.47
C SER A 21 18.38 0.61 -5.39
N GLY A 22 17.73 -0.36 -6.05
CA GLY A 22 18.11 -1.78 -5.99
C GLY A 22 17.74 -2.46 -4.66
N ALA A 23 16.78 -1.90 -3.93
CA ALA A 23 16.31 -2.40 -2.65
C ALA A 23 14.89 -2.97 -2.75
N THR A 24 14.51 -3.77 -1.75
CA THR A 24 13.15 -4.31 -1.63
C THR A 24 12.30 -3.38 -0.76
N PRO A 25 11.12 -2.93 -1.22
CA PRO A 25 10.25 -2.08 -0.42
C PRO A 25 9.36 -2.87 0.53
N ASP A 26 9.47 -2.53 1.81
CA ASP A 26 8.50 -2.89 2.82
C ASP A 26 7.57 -1.69 3.09
N LEU A 27 6.29 -1.97 3.28
CA LEU A 27 5.27 -0.96 3.51
C LEU A 27 4.69 -1.10 4.91
N ASN A 28 4.47 0.03 5.57
CA ASN A 28 3.63 0.13 6.74
C ASN A 28 2.42 0.99 6.40
N LEU A 29 1.25 0.57 6.85
CA LEU A 29 0.00 1.31 6.68
C LEU A 29 -0.57 1.68 8.05
N PHE A 30 -1.12 2.89 8.15
CA PHE A 30 -1.67 3.47 9.36
C PHE A 30 -3.01 4.14 9.07
N THR A 31 -3.90 4.17 10.07
CA THR A 31 -5.18 4.90 9.99
C THR A 31 -5.07 6.35 10.46
N ASP A 32 -3.90 6.75 10.99
CA ASP A 32 -3.63 8.09 11.50
C ASP A 32 -2.35 8.67 10.88
N SER A 33 -2.30 10.00 10.75
CA SER A 33 -1.15 10.71 10.19
C SER A 33 0.06 10.74 11.12
N GLU A 34 -0.12 10.37 12.39
CA GLU A 34 0.96 10.30 13.39
C GLU A 34 1.67 8.94 13.40
N GLY A 35 1.10 7.92 12.73
CA GLY A 35 1.67 6.58 12.64
C GLY A 35 1.58 5.75 13.92
N LYS A 36 0.58 6.03 14.76
CA LYS A 36 0.39 5.33 16.04
C LYS A 36 -0.54 4.14 15.92
N ILE A 37 -1.47 4.18 14.96
CA ILE A 37 -2.52 3.18 14.79
C ILE A 37 -2.27 2.44 13.47
N PRO A 38 -1.68 1.23 13.53
CA PRO A 38 -1.48 0.46 12.31
C PRO A 38 -2.82 0.05 11.71
N LEU A 39 -2.87 0.06 10.39
CA LEU A 39 -3.95 -0.59 9.65
C LEU A 39 -3.81 -2.10 9.85
N ASN A 40 -4.92 -2.79 10.11
CA ASN A 40 -4.95 -4.24 10.27
C ASN A 40 -5.65 -4.90 9.08
N ASP A 41 -5.24 -6.12 8.75
CA ASP A 41 -5.96 -6.98 7.81
C ASP A 41 -7.28 -7.52 8.41
N GLU A 42 -8.03 -8.26 7.60
CA GLU A 42 -9.31 -8.88 8.01
C GLU A 42 -9.18 -9.85 9.19
N ASN A 43 -7.97 -10.36 9.46
CA ASN A 43 -7.66 -11.26 10.58
C ASN A 43 -7.11 -10.51 11.80
N GLY A 44 -7.04 -9.18 11.75
CA GLY A 44 -6.53 -8.34 12.84
C GLY A 44 -5.00 -8.23 12.89
N ASN A 45 -4.27 -8.72 11.89
CA ASN A 45 -2.81 -8.55 11.84
C ASN A 45 -2.44 -7.18 11.29
N SER A 46 -1.52 -6.49 11.96
CA SER A 46 -1.04 -5.20 11.49
C SER A 46 -0.25 -5.30 10.19
N ILE A 47 -0.50 -4.35 9.29
CA ILE A 47 0.24 -4.15 8.06
C ILE A 47 1.49 -3.32 8.37
N ASN A 48 2.51 -3.98 8.92
CA ASN A 48 3.77 -3.39 9.31
C ASN A 48 4.93 -4.28 8.86
N ASN A 49 5.93 -3.68 8.21
CA ASN A 49 7.08 -4.29 7.54
C ASN A 49 6.64 -5.42 6.60
N LYS A 50 5.63 -5.15 5.76
CA LYS A 50 5.18 -6.12 4.77
C LYS A 50 5.78 -5.80 3.41
N THR A 51 6.51 -6.75 2.85
CA THR A 51 7.06 -6.64 1.50
C THR A 51 5.96 -6.61 0.47
N VAL A 52 5.93 -5.54 -0.34
CA VAL A 52 4.95 -5.36 -1.41
C VAL A 52 5.30 -6.28 -2.58
N ALA A 53 4.32 -7.07 -3.04
CA ALA A 53 4.46 -7.92 -4.22
C ALA A 53 3.89 -7.23 -5.47
N THR A 54 2.71 -6.62 -5.36
CA THR A 54 2.04 -5.97 -6.49
C THR A 54 1.12 -4.86 -6.02
N VAL A 55 0.96 -3.83 -6.84
CA VAL A 55 0.00 -2.75 -6.63
C VAL A 55 -0.86 -2.62 -7.88
N ASN A 56 -2.18 -2.66 -7.70
CA ASN A 56 -3.16 -2.52 -8.77
C ASN A 56 -4.07 -1.33 -8.47
N TYR A 57 -4.41 -0.56 -9.49
CA TYR A 57 -5.39 0.52 -9.38
C TYR A 57 -6.58 0.25 -10.29
N THR A 58 -7.77 0.42 -9.73
CA THR A 58 -9.03 0.38 -10.48
C THR A 58 -9.63 1.77 -10.48
N GLU A 59 -9.84 2.33 -11.67
CA GLU A 59 -10.49 3.63 -11.83
C GLU A 59 -11.96 3.58 -11.40
N PRO A 60 -12.56 4.72 -11.02
CA PRO A 60 -14.00 4.81 -10.82
C PRO A 60 -14.76 4.34 -12.06
N HIS A 61 -15.76 3.50 -11.87
CA HIS A 61 -16.51 2.88 -12.97
C HIS A 61 -17.97 2.66 -12.58
N ASN A 62 -18.82 2.45 -13.58
CA ASN A 62 -20.20 2.06 -13.34
C ASN A 62 -20.28 0.56 -13.07
N GLU A 63 -21.26 0.15 -12.25
CA GLU A 63 -21.67 -1.25 -12.17
C GLU A 63 -22.00 -1.82 -13.56
N ALA A 64 -21.97 -3.14 -13.69
CA ALA A 64 -22.27 -3.82 -14.96
C ALA A 64 -23.67 -3.49 -15.50
N ASP A 65 -24.61 -3.12 -14.63
CA ASP A 65 -25.97 -2.69 -14.98
C ASP A 65 -26.08 -1.18 -15.29
N GLY A 66 -25.00 -0.42 -15.14
CA GLY A 66 -24.91 1.01 -15.44
C GLY A 66 -25.55 1.94 -14.40
N THR A 67 -26.01 1.44 -13.25
CA THR A 67 -26.89 2.20 -12.35
C THR A 67 -26.17 2.95 -11.23
N GLN A 68 -25.00 2.46 -10.80
CA GLN A 68 -24.23 3.04 -9.70
C GLN A 68 -22.78 3.27 -10.09
N VAL A 69 -22.26 4.45 -9.75
CA VAL A 69 -20.83 4.75 -9.82
C VAL A 69 -20.14 4.15 -8.60
N LYS A 70 -19.16 3.27 -8.83
CA LYS A 70 -18.21 2.79 -7.84
C LYS A 70 -17.01 3.72 -7.79
N ASN A 71 -16.54 3.99 -6.57
CA ASN A 71 -15.29 4.71 -6.36
C ASN A 71 -14.11 3.88 -6.88
N GLY A 72 -13.08 4.57 -7.34
CA GLY A 72 -11.79 3.94 -7.63
C GLY A 72 -11.16 3.40 -6.37
N TYR A 73 -10.26 2.43 -6.51
CA TYR A 73 -9.57 1.84 -5.38
C TYR A 73 -8.18 1.35 -5.75
N LEU A 74 -7.30 1.43 -4.77
CA LEU A 74 -5.96 0.88 -4.78
C LEU A 74 -5.96 -0.48 -4.08
N SER A 75 -5.43 -1.51 -4.72
CA SER A 75 -5.20 -2.82 -4.11
C SER A 75 -3.69 -3.06 -3.99
N VAL A 76 -3.22 -3.24 -2.76
CA VAL A 76 -1.83 -3.60 -2.44
C VAL A 76 -1.81 -5.06 -2.03
N ILE A 77 -1.06 -5.87 -2.78
CA ILE A 77 -0.85 -7.29 -2.52
C ILE A 77 0.54 -7.47 -1.95
N PHE A 78 0.63 -8.09 -0.78
CA PHE A 78 1.87 -8.38 -0.09
C PHE A 78 2.40 -9.78 -0.43
N SER A 79 3.70 -9.98 -0.22
CA SER A 79 4.38 -11.26 -0.52
C SER A 79 3.85 -12.46 0.28
N ASP A 80 3.18 -12.23 1.40
CA ASP A 80 2.51 -13.24 2.23
C ASP A 80 1.07 -13.53 1.80
N GLY A 81 0.60 -12.92 0.70
CA GLY A 81 -0.73 -13.08 0.15
C GLY A 81 -1.79 -12.16 0.76
N VAL A 82 -1.45 -11.38 1.80
CA VAL A 82 -2.38 -10.38 2.34
C VAL A 82 -2.66 -9.32 1.28
N THR A 83 -3.92 -8.94 1.15
CA THR A 83 -4.37 -7.89 0.25
C THR A 83 -5.04 -6.79 1.05
N VAL A 84 -4.67 -5.54 0.77
CA VAL A 84 -5.30 -4.35 1.34
C VAL A 84 -5.91 -3.53 0.21
N THR A 85 -7.18 -3.16 0.37
CA THR A 85 -7.87 -2.27 -0.55
C THR A 85 -8.09 -0.92 0.12
N ILE A 86 -7.73 0.16 -0.57
CA ILE A 86 -7.88 1.55 -0.15
C ILE A 86 -8.78 2.23 -1.18
N THR A 87 -9.98 2.60 -0.78
CA THR A 87 -11.01 3.20 -1.62
C THR A 87 -10.81 4.70 -1.70
N ASP A 88 -10.70 5.23 -2.91
CA ASP A 88 -10.47 6.65 -3.15
C ASP A 88 -11.61 7.51 -2.57
N ASN A 89 -11.25 8.60 -1.90
CA ASN A 89 -12.16 9.56 -1.25
C ASN A 89 -13.08 8.97 -0.16
N VAL A 90 -12.83 7.72 0.28
CA VAL A 90 -13.55 7.07 1.37
C VAL A 90 -12.57 6.73 2.47
N ASP A 91 -11.51 6.02 2.11
CA ASP A 91 -10.50 5.59 3.06
C ASP A 91 -9.42 6.67 3.21
N THR A 92 -9.08 6.99 4.46
CA THR A 92 -7.94 7.83 4.79
C THR A 92 -6.87 6.97 5.44
N VAL A 93 -5.90 6.56 4.64
CA VAL A 93 -4.78 5.71 5.06
C VAL A 93 -3.48 6.49 4.87
N TYR A 94 -2.54 6.31 5.79
CA TYR A 94 -1.21 6.88 5.72
C TYR A 94 -0.17 5.77 5.62
N PHE A 95 0.96 6.04 4.99
CA PHE A 95 2.00 5.05 4.79
C PHE A 95 3.41 5.61 4.94
N ASN A 96 4.35 4.70 5.16
CA ASN A 96 5.76 4.91 4.87
C ASN A 96 6.33 3.66 4.20
N VAL A 97 7.35 3.87 3.38
CA VAL A 97 8.12 2.77 2.77
C VAL A 97 9.46 2.66 3.47
N ILE A 98 9.85 1.42 3.77
CA ILE A 98 11.16 1.06 4.30
C ILE A 98 11.94 0.38 3.17
N SER A 99 13.10 0.95 2.85
CA SER A 99 14.02 0.36 1.89
C SER A 99 14.85 -0.72 2.58
N ILE A 100 14.68 -1.98 2.17
CA ILE A 100 15.52 -3.09 2.61
C ILE A 100 16.66 -3.27 1.60
N PRO A 101 17.91 -2.92 1.95
CA PRO A 101 19.03 -3.09 1.06
C PRO A 101 19.22 -4.56 0.72
N PHE A 102 19.50 -4.85 -0.55
CA PHE A 102 19.92 -6.19 -0.94
C PHE A 102 21.21 -6.55 -0.18
N LYS A 103 21.18 -7.63 0.59
CA LYS A 103 22.38 -8.21 1.22
C LYS A 103 22.88 -9.37 0.35
N PRO A 104 24.06 -9.24 -0.31
CA PRO A 104 24.67 -10.35 -1.01
C PRO A 104 24.87 -11.52 -0.05
N ARG A 105 24.59 -12.75 -0.49
CA ARG A 105 24.99 -13.94 0.29
C ARG A 105 26.51 -14.01 0.33
N THR A 106 27.07 -14.01 1.54
CA THR A 106 28.47 -14.36 1.76
C THR A 106 28.56 -15.89 1.77
N PHE A 107 29.30 -16.45 0.82
CA PHE A 107 29.67 -17.87 0.78
C PHE A 107 30.94 -18.10 1.58
#